data_AF-A0A1M6HX80-F1
#
_entry.id   AF-A0A1M6HX80-F1
#
_cell.length_a   1.000
_cell.length_b   1.000
_cell.length_c   1.000
_cell.angle_alpha   90.00
_cell.angle_beta   90.00
_cell.angle_gamma   90.00
#
_symmetry.space_group_name_H-M   'P 1'
#
loop_
_entity.id
_entity.type
_entity.pdbx_description
1 polymer ?
#
loop_
_entity_poly.entity_id
_entity_poly.type
_entity_poly.pdbx_seq_one_letter_code
_entity_poly.pdbx_strand_id
1 'polypeptide(L)'
;MIKYGISIDVQRGDKMQYTFSTYEDFLKEYEKYHMHKCSKCGSLRELSNEKVDVVIDNRKIHFNNLLILTCTKCGSGCLPLYTKQIINRCYKIMVDEGIYESEQYYKGYRKKFDYCKEQDFIYDHRDYYNIPGLCFDDEHSVEGYLTPVYFTKKVLLYFMQDPDYTVKLGAETYGYFSFKDEWVIPFGINRNGKVVFWLGDLDYLDDQTLNIMKPHNIDSDHQLIVSEFYAGQMCCIWSEPNKEIQICEQKNKLFNALLSQYNISLFHLEDEIEQQKASFVKPVVFTERTIEPSINMLHKVLIEGVNISEFRKLYLKIVEHPNEKYLEWKSIKFYEALLAQIVVKEDDVREIIAPLYLLNDFRQYYDHLLPSAKKNEIKENIIKSLRIASFNDIEKLYVTLLNRLGSLFEYLILGYTP
;
A
#
# COMPACT_ATOMS: atom_id res chain seq x y z
N MET A 1 11.66 -42.57 -25.44
CA MET A 1 10.83 -41.43 -24.98
C MET A 1 10.59 -41.57 -23.49
N ILE A 2 11.53 -41.09 -22.68
CA ILE A 2 11.42 -41.08 -21.21
C ILE A 2 11.11 -39.64 -20.83
N LYS A 3 9.94 -39.42 -20.22
CA LYS A 3 9.50 -38.11 -19.73
C LYS A 3 10.39 -37.72 -18.55
N TYR A 4 11.31 -36.77 -18.76
CA TYR A 4 11.94 -36.02 -17.68
C TYR A 4 10.92 -35.06 -17.08
N GLY A 5 10.12 -35.57 -16.13
CA GLY A 5 9.23 -34.76 -15.31
C GLY A 5 9.96 -34.33 -14.04
N ILE A 6 10.28 -33.04 -13.92
CA ILE A 6 10.66 -32.43 -12.64
C ILE A 6 9.38 -32.39 -11.80
N SER A 7 9.22 -33.26 -10.79
CA SER A 7 8.15 -33.12 -9.80
C SER A 7 8.63 -32.28 -8.62
N ILE A 8 8.24 -31.00 -8.60
CA ILE A 8 8.33 -30.19 -7.38
C ILE A 8 7.07 -30.51 -6.56
N ASP A 9 7.13 -31.59 -5.77
CA ASP A 9 6.02 -32.00 -4.92
C ASP A 9 6.12 -31.28 -3.56
N VAL A 10 5.42 -30.14 -3.45
CA VAL A 10 5.34 -29.38 -2.18
C VAL A 10 4.25 -30.04 -1.33
N GLN A 11 4.62 -30.99 -0.48
CA GLN A 11 3.70 -31.52 0.53
C GLN A 11 3.56 -30.51 1.67
N ARG A 12 2.35 -29.98 1.86
CA ARG A 12 1.99 -29.19 3.05
C ARG A 12 1.71 -30.13 4.22
N GLY A 13 2.75 -30.50 4.95
CA GLY A 13 2.69 -30.70 6.40
C GLY A 13 3.27 -29.47 7.11
N ASP A 14 3.42 -29.47 8.44
CA ASP A 14 4.04 -28.39 9.24
C ASP A 14 5.51 -28.04 8.86
N LYS A 15 6.03 -28.60 7.75
CA LYS A 15 7.39 -28.51 7.26
C LYS A 15 7.40 -28.51 5.74
N MET A 16 8.07 -27.54 5.11
CA MET A 16 8.16 -27.49 3.65
C MET A 16 9.30 -28.37 3.16
N GLN A 17 9.11 -29.16 2.10
CA GLN A 17 10.13 -30.07 1.59
C GLN A 17 10.44 -29.82 0.11
N TYR A 18 11.72 -29.82 -0.24
CA TYR A 18 12.23 -29.86 -1.61
C TYR A 18 13.07 -31.12 -1.82
N THR A 19 12.80 -31.84 -2.90
CA THR A 19 13.50 -33.08 -3.22
C THR A 19 14.07 -33.01 -4.63
N PHE A 20 15.36 -33.35 -4.76
CA PHE A 20 16.09 -33.43 -6.01
C PHE A 20 16.70 -34.82 -6.11
N SER A 21 16.37 -35.56 -7.17
CA SER A 21 16.83 -36.95 -7.34
C SER A 21 18.35 -37.05 -7.47
N THR A 22 18.99 -36.03 -8.04
CA THR A 22 20.44 -35.94 -8.20
C THR A 22 20.93 -34.53 -7.87
N TYR A 23 22.24 -34.39 -7.63
CA TYR A 23 22.85 -33.07 -7.49
C TYR A 23 22.74 -32.23 -8.78
N GLU A 24 22.78 -32.86 -9.96
CA GLU A 24 22.56 -32.17 -11.24
C GLU A 24 21.15 -31.58 -11.34
N ASP A 25 20.13 -32.25 -10.81
CA ASP A 25 18.78 -31.71 -10.78
C ASP A 25 18.65 -30.50 -9.85
N PHE A 26 19.39 -30.50 -8.73
CA PHE A 26 19.54 -29.31 -7.90
C PHE A 26 20.27 -28.18 -8.65
N LEU A 27 21.34 -28.46 -9.40
CA LEU A 27 22.05 -27.44 -10.18
C LEU A 27 21.16 -26.82 -11.27
N LYS A 28 20.32 -27.61 -11.96
CA LYS A 28 19.31 -27.07 -12.89
C LYS A 28 18.31 -26.15 -12.20
N GLU A 29 17.95 -26.43 -10.94
CA GLU A 29 17.13 -25.52 -10.15
C GLU A 29 17.94 -24.30 -9.71
N TYR A 30 19.19 -24.47 -9.34
CA TYR A 30 20.10 -23.40 -8.93
C TYR A 30 20.21 -22.31 -10.00
N GLU A 31 20.33 -22.70 -11.27
CA GLU A 31 20.41 -21.80 -12.43
C GLU A 31 19.14 -20.98 -12.67
N LYS A 32 17.98 -21.42 -12.16
CA LYS A 32 16.72 -20.70 -12.36
C LYS A 32 16.62 -19.52 -11.40
N TYR A 33 16.50 -18.33 -11.97
CA TYR A 33 16.14 -17.14 -11.20
C TYR A 33 14.63 -17.04 -10.99
N HIS A 34 14.19 -17.00 -9.73
CA HIS A 34 12.77 -16.85 -9.40
C HIS A 34 12.43 -15.37 -9.19
N MET A 35 11.53 -14.88 -10.03
CA MET A 35 11.02 -13.51 -9.97
C MET A 35 9.96 -13.34 -8.87
N HIS A 36 9.57 -12.08 -8.64
CA HIS A 36 8.54 -11.66 -7.69
C HIS A 36 7.13 -12.20 -8.01
N LYS A 37 6.85 -12.61 -9.26
CA LYS A 37 5.55 -13.21 -9.65
C LYS A 37 5.56 -14.72 -9.53
N CYS A 38 4.45 -15.28 -9.07
CA CYS A 38 4.22 -16.71 -8.99
C CYS A 38 3.99 -17.32 -10.37
N SER A 39 4.77 -18.33 -10.73
CA SER A 39 4.62 -19.06 -11.99
C SER A 39 3.32 -19.87 -12.10
N LYS A 40 2.66 -20.21 -10.98
CA LYS A 40 1.41 -20.99 -10.98
C LYS A 40 0.15 -20.15 -11.15
N CYS A 41 0.08 -18.96 -10.53
CA CYS A 41 -1.15 -18.15 -10.49
C CYS A 41 -0.96 -16.67 -10.83
N GLY A 42 0.26 -16.22 -11.14
CA GLY A 42 0.57 -14.84 -11.48
C GLY A 42 0.60 -13.86 -10.30
N SER A 43 0.10 -14.23 -9.13
CA SER A 43 0.14 -13.37 -7.92
C SER A 43 1.56 -13.17 -7.40
N LEU A 44 1.75 -12.10 -6.63
CA LEU A 44 3.06 -11.78 -6.03
C LEU A 44 3.51 -12.82 -5.00
N ARG A 45 4.82 -12.88 -4.80
CA ARG A 45 5.49 -13.66 -3.76
C ARG A 45 6.02 -12.70 -2.69
N GLU A 46 6.13 -13.17 -1.46
CA GLU A 46 6.86 -12.49 -0.39
C GLU A 46 7.92 -13.43 0.15
N LEU A 47 8.95 -12.87 0.78
CA LEU A 47 9.92 -13.69 1.47
C LEU A 47 9.33 -14.16 2.81
N SER A 48 9.46 -15.44 3.12
CA SER A 48 9.04 -15.99 4.42
C SER A 48 10.15 -16.86 5.01
N ASN A 49 10.24 -16.87 6.34
CA ASN A 49 11.26 -17.62 7.07
C ASN A 49 10.63 -18.93 7.57
N GLU A 50 10.98 -20.04 6.94
CA GLU A 50 10.32 -21.32 7.19
C GLU A 50 11.28 -22.41 7.67
N LYS A 51 10.70 -23.46 8.25
CA LYS A 51 11.38 -24.76 8.39
C LYS A 51 11.31 -25.51 7.07
N VAL A 52 12.48 -25.84 6.52
CA VAL A 52 12.61 -26.44 5.19
C VAL A 52 13.51 -27.65 5.22
N ASP A 53 13.02 -28.77 4.69
CA ASP A 53 13.82 -29.95 4.39
C ASP A 53 14.23 -29.94 2.92
N VAL A 54 15.53 -30.12 2.68
CA VAL A 54 16.07 -30.25 1.33
C VAL A 54 16.74 -31.62 1.21
N VAL A 55 16.23 -32.44 0.30
CA VAL A 55 16.79 -33.76 -0.02
C VAL A 55 17.45 -33.66 -1.39
N ILE A 56 18.73 -33.99 -1.48
CA ILE A 56 19.48 -34.05 -2.75
C ILE A 56 20.17 -35.41 -2.79
N ASP A 57 19.80 -36.24 -3.77
CA ASP A 57 20.25 -37.63 -3.85
C ASP A 57 19.90 -38.39 -2.55
N ASN A 58 20.89 -38.93 -1.84
CA ASN A 58 20.72 -39.65 -0.58
C ASN A 58 21.04 -38.79 0.67
N ARG A 59 21.18 -37.47 0.50
CA ARG A 59 21.50 -36.53 1.59
C ARG A 59 20.33 -35.64 1.95
N LYS A 60 20.14 -35.40 3.25
CA LYS A 60 19.05 -34.60 3.80
C LYS A 60 19.57 -33.43 4.63
N ILE A 61 19.07 -32.23 4.35
CA ILE A 61 19.44 -31.00 5.04
C ILE A 61 18.19 -30.40 5.68
N HIS A 62 18.21 -30.26 6.99
CA HIS A 62 17.13 -29.69 7.78
C HIS A 62 17.45 -28.24 8.09
N PHE A 63 16.73 -27.29 7.51
CA PHE A 63 16.84 -25.88 7.88
C PHE A 63 15.71 -25.51 8.83
N ASN A 64 16.06 -25.00 10.01
CA ASN A 64 15.06 -24.47 10.94
C ASN A 64 14.59 -23.06 10.58
N ASN A 65 15.42 -22.31 9.86
CA ASN A 65 15.16 -20.94 9.43
C ASN A 65 15.77 -20.70 8.05
N LEU A 66 14.99 -20.91 7.00
CA LEU A 66 15.39 -20.65 5.62
C LEU A 66 14.43 -19.66 4.97
N LEU A 67 14.98 -18.67 4.30
CA LEU A 67 14.19 -17.69 3.56
C LEU A 67 13.74 -18.29 2.23
N ILE A 68 12.44 -18.29 2.00
CA ILE A 68 11.83 -18.80 0.77
C ILE A 68 10.90 -17.75 0.18
N LEU A 69 10.74 -17.77 -1.14
CA LEU A 69 9.74 -16.92 -1.79
C LEU A 69 8.41 -17.67 -1.84
N THR A 70 7.41 -17.16 -1.14
CA THR A 70 6.09 -17.78 -0.97
C THR A 70 5.02 -16.95 -1.65
N CYS A 71 4.24 -17.57 -2.53
CA CYS A 71 3.12 -16.89 -3.19
C CYS A 71 2.06 -16.46 -2.17
N THR A 72 1.66 -15.19 -2.21
CA THR A 72 0.69 -14.61 -1.26
C THR A 72 -0.74 -15.13 -1.46
N LYS A 73 -1.04 -15.73 -2.62
CA LYS A 73 -2.37 -16.26 -2.95
C LYS A 73 -2.46 -17.79 -2.83
N CYS A 74 -1.60 -18.53 -3.53
CA CYS A 74 -1.67 -20.00 -3.56
C CYS A 74 -0.71 -20.68 -2.59
N GLY A 75 0.17 -19.93 -1.91
CA GLY A 75 1.13 -20.47 -0.95
C GLY A 75 2.25 -21.31 -1.55
N SER A 76 2.40 -21.36 -2.88
CA SER A 76 3.51 -22.09 -3.50
C SER A 76 4.85 -21.42 -3.18
N GLY A 77 5.78 -22.18 -2.62
CA GLY A 77 7.15 -21.75 -2.35
C GLY A 77 8.11 -21.99 -3.52
N CYS A 78 9.16 -21.17 -3.59
CA CYS A 78 10.36 -21.47 -4.37
C CYS A 78 11.62 -20.95 -3.65
N LEU A 79 12.77 -21.52 -3.98
CA LEU A 79 14.05 -21.16 -3.38
C LEU A 79 14.63 -19.90 -4.07
N PRO A 80 14.90 -18.80 -3.35
CA PRO A 80 15.62 -17.66 -3.91
C PRO A 80 17.10 -17.99 -4.16
N LEU A 81 17.79 -17.16 -4.96
CA LEU A 81 19.16 -17.42 -5.42
C LEU A 81 20.15 -17.62 -4.28
N TYR A 82 20.16 -16.73 -3.28
CA TYR A 82 21.09 -16.84 -2.16
C TYR A 82 20.79 -18.03 -1.25
N THR A 83 19.52 -18.38 -1.09
CA THR A 83 19.14 -19.63 -0.43
C THR A 83 19.67 -20.87 -1.17
N LYS A 84 19.63 -20.88 -2.50
CA LYS A 84 20.27 -21.93 -3.32
C LYS A 84 21.78 -21.97 -3.10
N GLN A 85 22.45 -20.82 -2.98
CA GLN A 85 23.88 -20.73 -2.62
C GLN A 85 24.19 -21.40 -1.28
N ILE A 86 23.37 -21.14 -0.25
CA ILE A 86 23.52 -21.76 1.07
C ILE A 86 23.37 -23.28 0.97
N ILE A 87 22.28 -23.76 0.34
CA ILE A 87 22.03 -25.20 0.15
C ILE A 87 23.20 -25.87 -0.57
N ASN A 88 23.69 -25.26 -1.64
CA ASN A 88 24.82 -25.75 -2.42
C ASN A 88 26.08 -25.92 -1.55
N ARG A 89 26.39 -24.91 -0.74
CA ARG A 89 27.55 -24.96 0.16
C ARG A 89 27.41 -26.03 1.23
N CYS A 90 26.24 -26.15 1.86
CA CYS A 90 25.97 -27.20 2.84
C CYS A 90 26.10 -28.59 2.22
N TYR A 91 25.53 -28.81 1.03
CA TYR A 91 25.62 -30.08 0.33
C TYR A 91 27.07 -30.48 0.02
N LYS A 92 27.89 -29.54 -0.49
CA LYS A 92 29.31 -29.81 -0.77
C LYS A 92 30.09 -30.22 0.48
N ILE A 93 29.91 -29.49 1.59
CA ILE A 93 30.54 -29.84 2.88
C ILE A 93 30.11 -31.25 3.33
N MET A 94 28.82 -31.57 3.22
CA MET A 94 28.31 -32.90 3.57
C MET A 94 28.89 -34.01 2.70
N VAL A 95 29.14 -33.75 1.41
CA VAL A 95 29.82 -34.71 0.53
C VAL A 95 31.27 -34.91 0.96
N ASP A 96 32.01 -33.82 1.17
CA ASP A 96 33.43 -33.84 1.56
C ASP A 96 33.65 -34.53 2.92
N GLU A 97 32.71 -34.35 3.86
CA GLU A 97 32.76 -34.92 5.21
C GLU A 97 32.02 -36.28 5.33
N GLY A 98 31.37 -36.76 4.26
CA GLY A 98 30.63 -38.03 4.28
C GLY A 98 29.34 -38.02 5.13
N ILE A 99 28.76 -36.84 5.40
CA ILE A 99 27.58 -36.64 6.24
C ILE A 99 26.28 -36.81 5.43
N TYR A 100 25.38 -37.70 5.84
CA TYR A 100 24.13 -37.97 5.10
C TYR A 100 22.92 -37.16 5.59
N GLU A 101 22.92 -36.70 6.83
CA GLU A 101 21.85 -35.89 7.39
C GLU A 101 22.46 -34.75 8.21
N SER A 102 22.00 -33.52 8.01
CA SER A 102 22.48 -32.37 8.79
C SER A 102 21.35 -31.45 9.20
N GLU A 103 21.53 -30.78 10.34
CA GLU A 103 20.63 -29.74 10.82
C GLU A 103 21.32 -28.38 10.82
N GLN A 104 20.66 -27.41 10.20
CA GLN A 104 21.17 -26.08 9.90
C GLN A 104 20.35 -25.04 10.63
N TYR A 105 21.06 -24.19 11.36
CA TYR A 105 20.50 -23.11 12.14
C TYR A 105 21.12 -21.79 11.70
N TYR A 106 20.29 -20.75 11.59
CA TYR A 106 20.80 -19.41 11.38
C TYR A 106 21.49 -18.92 12.66
N LYS A 107 22.80 -18.71 12.61
CA LYS A 107 23.62 -18.33 13.77
C LYS A 107 23.57 -16.82 14.11
N GLY A 108 22.66 -16.06 13.51
CA GLY A 108 22.53 -14.62 13.76
C GLY A 108 23.62 -13.76 13.12
N TYR A 109 24.39 -14.29 12.16
CA TYR A 109 25.37 -13.49 11.42
C TYR A 109 24.70 -12.33 10.69
N ARG A 110 25.09 -11.10 10.98
CA ARG A 110 24.57 -9.89 10.33
C ARG A 110 25.69 -9.23 9.54
N LYS A 111 25.73 -9.44 8.22
CA LYS A 111 26.63 -8.68 7.35
C LYS A 111 26.25 -7.20 7.44
N LYS A 112 27.25 -6.35 7.65
CA LYS A 112 27.12 -4.89 7.58
C LYS A 112 27.69 -4.41 6.25
N PHE A 113 26.96 -3.54 5.56
CA PHE A 113 27.37 -2.89 4.33
C PHE A 113 28.06 -1.56 4.63
N ASP A 114 28.68 -0.98 3.60
CA ASP A 114 29.45 0.27 3.69
C ASP A 114 28.55 1.51 3.63
N TYR A 115 27.49 1.51 4.43
CA TYR A 115 26.47 2.56 4.49
C TYR A 115 25.98 2.73 5.92
N CYS A 116 25.72 3.98 6.33
CA CYS A 116 25.22 4.39 7.63
C CYS A 116 25.99 3.75 8.80
N LYS A 117 27.32 3.69 8.70
CA LYS A 117 28.18 2.96 9.65
C LYS A 117 28.08 3.50 11.06
N GLU A 118 27.96 4.82 11.21
CA GLU A 118 27.92 5.48 12.53
C GLU A 118 26.58 5.26 13.23
N GLN A 119 25.50 5.30 12.45
CA GLN A 119 24.13 5.16 12.90
C GLN A 119 23.80 3.69 13.19
N ASP A 120 24.54 2.74 12.61
CA ASP A 120 24.44 1.30 12.85
C ASP A 120 23.00 0.75 12.72
N PHE A 121 22.28 1.10 11.65
CA PHE A 121 20.90 0.64 11.45
C PHE A 121 20.78 -0.89 11.52
N ILE A 122 19.64 -1.32 12.07
CA ILE A 122 19.17 -2.70 12.08
C ILE A 122 18.52 -2.96 10.72
N TYR A 123 19.09 -3.90 9.99
CA TYR A 123 18.58 -4.46 8.75
C TYR A 123 19.03 -5.91 8.62
N ASP A 124 18.39 -6.66 7.73
CA ASP A 124 18.80 -8.03 7.42
C ASP A 124 19.40 -8.08 6.01
N HIS A 125 20.72 -8.26 5.94
CA HIS A 125 21.44 -8.44 4.67
C HIS A 125 20.87 -9.55 3.78
N ARG A 126 20.15 -10.53 4.35
CA ARG A 126 19.52 -11.59 3.57
C ARG A 126 18.36 -11.08 2.71
N ASP A 127 17.75 -9.94 3.04
CA ASP A 127 16.74 -9.31 2.19
C ASP A 127 17.34 -8.88 0.87
N TYR A 128 18.47 -8.17 0.92
CA TYR A 128 19.23 -7.74 -0.26
C TYR A 128 19.54 -8.91 -1.20
N TYR A 129 19.92 -10.07 -0.67
CA TYR A 129 20.28 -11.21 -1.51
C TYR A 129 19.12 -12.13 -1.93
N ASN A 130 17.99 -12.12 -1.23
CA ASN A 130 16.88 -13.06 -1.50
C ASN A 130 15.64 -12.39 -2.10
N ILE A 131 15.43 -11.09 -1.89
CA ILE A 131 14.35 -10.36 -2.55
C ILE A 131 14.76 -10.12 -4.00
N PRO A 132 13.93 -10.52 -4.99
CA PRO A 132 14.31 -10.42 -6.39
C PRO A 132 14.65 -8.97 -6.81
N GLY A 133 15.70 -8.81 -7.59
CA GLY A 133 16.20 -7.54 -8.12
C GLY A 133 17.20 -6.80 -7.23
N LEU A 134 17.13 -6.92 -5.89
CA LEU A 134 17.87 -6.01 -5.00
C LEU A 134 19.40 -6.15 -5.10
N CYS A 135 19.92 -7.36 -5.27
CA CYS A 135 21.37 -7.59 -5.41
C CYS A 135 21.92 -7.47 -6.83
N PHE A 136 21.08 -7.07 -7.79
CA PHE A 136 21.46 -6.79 -9.18
C PHE A 136 21.37 -5.30 -9.42
N ASP A 137 22.22 -4.57 -8.72
CA ASP A 137 22.31 -3.12 -8.76
C ASP A 137 23.55 -2.73 -9.56
N ASP A 138 23.33 -2.39 -10.83
CA ASP A 138 24.38 -1.91 -11.74
C ASP A 138 24.54 -0.38 -11.68
N GLU A 139 23.62 0.32 -10.99
CA GLU A 139 23.63 1.77 -10.87
C GLU A 139 24.56 2.22 -9.75
N HIS A 140 24.55 1.52 -8.62
CA HIS A 140 25.36 1.85 -7.46
C HIS A 140 26.62 0.97 -7.39
N SER A 141 27.76 1.61 -7.14
CA SER A 141 29.07 0.94 -7.16
C SER A 141 29.39 0.14 -5.89
N VAL A 142 28.60 0.30 -4.83
CA VAL A 142 28.86 -0.29 -3.51
C VAL A 142 27.73 -1.25 -3.14
N GLU A 143 28.14 -2.45 -2.73
CA GLU A 143 27.22 -3.53 -2.39
C GLU A 143 26.30 -3.16 -1.21
N GLY A 144 25.00 -3.43 -1.37
CA GLY A 144 24.03 -3.30 -0.30
C GLY A 144 23.21 -2.00 -0.33
N TYR A 145 23.35 -1.16 -1.35
CA TYR A 145 22.58 0.08 -1.51
C TYR A 145 21.06 -0.17 -1.34
N LEU A 146 20.51 -1.08 -2.14
CA LEU A 146 19.09 -1.47 -2.11
C LEU A 146 18.70 -2.38 -0.93
N THR A 147 19.48 -2.40 0.15
CA THR A 147 19.09 -3.15 1.36
C THR A 147 17.91 -2.44 2.04
N PRO A 148 16.75 -3.10 2.23
CA PRO A 148 15.62 -2.45 2.88
C PRO A 148 15.87 -2.28 4.38
N VAL A 149 15.66 -1.06 4.87
CA VAL A 149 15.72 -0.70 6.29
C VAL A 149 14.31 -0.37 6.78
N TYR A 150 13.89 -1.02 7.85
CA TYR A 150 12.49 -0.98 8.31
C TYR A 150 12.33 -0.07 9.52
N PHE A 151 11.20 0.63 9.56
CA PHE A 151 10.85 1.55 10.62
C PHE A 151 9.37 1.41 11.00
N THR A 152 9.05 1.79 12.23
CA THR A 152 7.65 2.03 12.61
C THR A 152 7.09 3.24 11.87
N LYS A 153 5.77 3.28 11.62
CA LYS A 153 5.08 4.46 11.03
C LYS A 153 5.36 5.78 11.75
N LYS A 154 5.73 5.73 13.03
CA LYS A 154 6.04 6.91 13.84
C LYS A 154 7.27 7.66 13.36
N VAL A 155 8.15 7.02 12.59
CA VAL A 155 9.38 7.63 12.04
C VAL A 155 9.09 8.92 11.25
N LEU A 156 7.95 8.99 10.58
CA LEU A 156 7.58 10.12 9.73
C LEU A 156 6.88 11.25 10.50
N LEU A 157 6.41 11.02 11.73
CA LEU A 157 5.52 11.96 12.42
C LEU A 157 6.18 13.31 12.74
N TYR A 158 7.47 13.29 13.11
CA TYR A 158 8.22 14.51 13.37
C TYR A 158 8.31 15.34 12.09
N PHE A 159 8.75 14.71 11.00
CA PHE A 159 8.98 15.37 9.72
C PHE A 159 7.70 15.87 9.05
N MET A 160 6.55 15.23 9.31
CA MET A 160 5.26 15.72 8.83
C MET A 160 4.84 17.07 9.46
N GLN A 161 5.48 17.49 10.57
CA GLN A 161 5.17 18.74 11.28
C GLN A 161 6.22 19.82 11.03
N ASP A 162 7.39 19.45 10.51
CA ASP A 162 8.46 20.37 10.21
C ASP A 162 8.31 20.89 8.77
N PRO A 163 8.14 22.20 8.54
CA PRO A 163 7.92 22.76 7.21
C PRO A 163 9.12 22.63 6.28
N ASP A 164 10.32 22.36 6.81
CA ASP A 164 11.52 22.16 6.00
C ASP A 164 11.55 20.78 5.33
N TYR A 165 10.79 19.82 5.89
CA TYR A 165 10.66 18.48 5.35
C TYR A 165 9.37 18.34 4.55
N THR A 166 9.42 17.49 3.53
CA THR A 166 8.21 17.02 2.84
C THR A 166 8.12 15.51 2.95
N VAL A 167 7.02 15.04 3.53
CA VAL A 167 6.64 13.62 3.53
C VAL A 167 5.39 13.49 2.67
N LYS A 168 5.51 12.87 1.48
CA LYS A 168 4.39 12.76 0.55
C LYS A 168 4.20 11.34 0.06
N LEU A 169 3.10 10.70 0.47
CA LEU A 169 2.60 9.46 -0.13
C LEU A 169 1.79 9.79 -1.39
N GLY A 170 2.43 9.65 -2.54
CA GLY A 170 1.79 9.83 -3.84
C GLY A 170 0.80 8.71 -4.17
N ALA A 171 1.09 7.50 -3.70
CA ALA A 171 0.26 6.31 -3.82
C ALA A 171 -0.18 5.79 -2.43
N GLU A 172 -0.81 4.61 -2.35
CA GLU A 172 -1.22 4.05 -1.05
C GLU A 172 -0.02 3.59 -0.20
N THR A 173 1.05 3.13 -0.86
CA THR A 173 2.22 2.51 -0.22
C THR A 173 3.55 3.02 -0.74
N TYR A 174 3.56 4.05 -1.59
CA TYR A 174 4.77 4.63 -2.17
C TYR A 174 4.76 6.16 -2.11
N GLY A 175 5.87 6.74 -1.70
CA GLY A 175 6.05 8.18 -1.58
C GLY A 175 7.50 8.63 -1.63
N TYR A 176 7.69 9.92 -1.35
CA TYR A 176 8.98 10.57 -1.30
C TYR A 176 9.13 11.35 0.00
N PHE A 177 10.34 11.33 0.52
CA PHE A 177 10.78 12.06 1.68
C PHE A 177 11.88 13.02 1.24
N SER A 178 11.74 14.31 1.53
CA SER A 178 12.72 15.32 1.14
C SER A 178 12.96 16.35 2.21
N PHE A 179 14.09 17.03 2.11
CA PHE A 179 14.45 18.19 2.92
C PHE A 179 14.82 19.34 1.99
N LYS A 180 13.94 20.36 1.94
CA LYS A 180 14.06 21.51 1.05
C LYS A 180 14.46 21.09 -0.38
N ASP A 181 15.51 21.72 -0.90
CA ASP A 181 16.13 21.45 -2.19
C ASP A 181 17.43 20.61 -2.07
N GLU A 182 17.72 20.06 -0.88
CA GLU A 182 18.99 19.36 -0.62
C GLU A 182 18.95 17.92 -1.10
N TRP A 183 17.90 17.18 -0.75
CA TRP A 183 17.76 15.78 -1.14
C TRP A 183 16.29 15.37 -1.20
N VAL A 184 16.02 14.36 -2.04
CA VAL A 184 14.73 13.69 -2.18
C VAL A 184 15.03 12.20 -2.28
N ILE A 185 14.47 11.41 -1.38
CA ILE A 185 14.61 9.95 -1.40
C ILE A 185 13.24 9.27 -1.44
N PRO A 186 13.12 8.12 -2.12
CA PRO A 186 11.89 7.36 -2.15
C PRO A 186 11.70 6.58 -0.84
N PHE A 187 10.44 6.31 -0.47
CA PHE A 187 10.12 5.43 0.65
C PHE A 187 8.83 4.65 0.41
N GLY A 188 8.71 3.50 1.05
CA GLY A 188 7.54 2.63 0.97
C GLY A 188 6.89 2.35 2.30
N ILE A 189 5.66 1.83 2.23
CA ILE A 189 5.00 1.16 3.35
C ILE A 189 4.69 -0.27 2.93
N ASN A 190 5.25 -1.25 3.64
CA ASN A 190 4.99 -2.64 3.31
C ASN A 190 3.58 -3.07 3.75
N ARG A 191 3.17 -4.27 3.33
CA ARG A 191 1.86 -4.86 3.68
C ARG A 191 1.58 -5.03 5.18
N ASN A 192 2.62 -5.01 6.02
CA ASN A 192 2.50 -5.08 7.48
C ASN A 192 2.51 -3.68 8.13
N GLY A 193 2.50 -2.62 7.32
CA GLY A 193 2.48 -1.24 7.79
C GLY A 193 3.84 -0.73 8.27
N LYS A 194 4.96 -1.38 7.97
CA LYS A 194 6.30 -0.86 8.26
C LYS A 194 6.73 0.11 7.16
N VAL A 195 7.35 1.22 7.56
CA VAL A 195 7.98 2.16 6.63
C VAL A 195 9.33 1.58 6.20
N VAL A 196 9.65 1.65 4.92
CA VAL A 196 10.87 1.09 4.33
C VAL A 196 11.61 2.14 3.51
N PHE A 197 12.90 2.26 3.76
CA PHE A 197 13.85 3.05 2.97
C PHE A 197 14.96 2.14 2.44
N TRP A 198 15.63 2.54 1.36
CA TRP A 198 16.89 1.89 0.97
C TRP A 198 18.02 2.35 1.88
N LEU A 199 18.91 1.43 2.24
CA LEU A 199 20.05 1.72 3.10
C LEU A 199 20.98 2.77 2.48
N GLY A 200 21.20 2.69 1.17
CA GLY A 200 22.01 3.66 0.44
C GLY A 200 21.39 5.06 0.42
N ASP A 201 20.07 5.16 0.23
CA ASP A 201 19.36 6.44 0.28
C ASP A 201 19.50 7.12 1.65
N LEU A 202 19.43 6.35 2.73
CA LEU A 202 19.61 6.87 4.08
C LEU A 202 21.02 7.44 4.30
N ASP A 203 22.03 6.93 3.61
CA ASP A 203 23.42 7.40 3.77
C ASP A 203 23.64 8.82 3.23
N TYR A 204 22.72 9.33 2.41
CA TYR A 204 22.74 10.73 1.94
C TYR A 204 22.14 11.73 2.93
N LEU A 205 21.42 11.26 3.94
CA LEU A 205 20.72 12.13 4.88
C LEU A 205 21.69 12.70 5.92
N ASP A 206 21.37 13.89 6.42
CA ASP A 206 22.14 14.51 7.48
C ASP A 206 21.98 13.77 8.82
N ASP A 207 22.98 13.93 9.70
CA ASP A 207 23.01 13.27 11.00
C ASP A 207 21.80 13.61 11.88
N GLN A 208 21.26 14.83 11.80
CA GLN A 208 20.10 15.20 12.60
C GLN A 208 18.88 14.39 12.18
N THR A 209 18.61 14.32 10.87
CA THR A 209 17.55 13.48 10.30
C THR A 209 17.70 12.02 10.74
N LEU A 210 18.90 11.46 10.56
CA LEU A 210 19.16 10.06 10.89
C LEU A 210 19.00 9.77 12.39
N ASN A 211 19.45 10.68 13.26
CA ASN A 211 19.31 10.57 14.71
C ASN A 211 17.83 10.59 15.15
N ILE A 212 16.98 11.35 14.46
CA ILE A 212 15.53 11.36 14.71
C ILE A 212 14.89 10.04 14.26
N MET A 213 15.35 9.47 13.14
CA MET A 213 14.80 8.22 12.60
C MET A 213 15.22 6.99 13.41
N LYS A 214 16.44 6.99 13.96
CA LYS A 214 17.09 5.84 14.59
C LYS A 214 16.25 5.13 15.67
N PRO A 215 15.57 5.82 16.61
CA PRO A 215 14.73 5.17 17.62
C PRO A 215 13.54 4.39 17.05
N HIS A 216 13.15 4.66 15.80
CA HIS A 216 12.03 4.00 15.13
C HIS A 216 12.44 2.83 14.25
N ASN A 217 13.73 2.58 14.08
CA ASN A 217 14.27 1.47 13.30
C ASN A 217 13.98 0.14 14.01
N ILE A 218 13.50 -0.84 13.26
CA ILE A 218 13.03 -2.14 13.76
C ILE A 218 13.57 -3.27 12.88
N ASP A 219 13.55 -4.50 13.40
CA ASP A 219 13.94 -5.68 12.60
C ASP A 219 13.07 -5.83 11.35
N SER A 220 13.69 -6.34 10.29
CA SER A 220 13.00 -6.74 9.06
C SER A 220 11.93 -7.80 9.34
N ASP A 221 10.78 -7.68 8.68
CA ASP A 221 9.80 -8.78 8.56
C ASP A 221 9.89 -9.49 7.20
N HIS A 222 10.91 -9.17 6.41
CA HIS A 222 11.16 -9.70 5.07
C HIS A 222 10.02 -9.41 4.07
N GLN A 223 9.09 -8.51 4.38
CA GLN A 223 7.98 -8.15 3.50
C GLN A 223 8.28 -6.84 2.76
N LEU A 224 8.27 -6.88 1.43
CA LEU A 224 8.55 -5.71 0.60
C LEU A 224 7.85 -5.78 -0.76
N ILE A 225 7.75 -6.99 -1.33
CA ILE A 225 7.39 -7.18 -2.73
C ILE A 225 5.94 -6.76 -2.99
N VAL A 226 5.03 -6.98 -2.04
CA VAL A 226 3.64 -6.54 -2.10
C VAL A 226 3.55 -5.09 -1.60
N SER A 227 4.19 -4.19 -2.34
CA SER A 227 4.10 -2.74 -2.16
C SER A 227 4.24 -2.03 -3.51
N GLU A 228 3.63 -0.86 -3.64
CA GLU A 228 3.84 0.01 -4.80
C GLU A 228 5.26 0.57 -4.83
N PHE A 229 5.94 0.61 -3.68
CA PHE A 229 7.34 1.02 -3.59
C PHE A 229 8.25 0.06 -4.33
N TYR A 230 8.14 -1.24 -4.05
CA TYR A 230 8.88 -2.27 -4.81
C TYR A 230 8.46 -2.29 -6.29
N ALA A 231 7.16 -2.15 -6.57
CA ALA A 231 6.65 -2.14 -7.94
C ALA A 231 7.21 -0.95 -8.76
N GLY A 232 7.24 0.24 -8.17
CA GLY A 232 7.76 1.45 -8.79
C GLY A 232 9.27 1.41 -8.97
N GLN A 233 10.00 1.11 -7.89
CA GLN A 233 11.46 1.17 -7.87
C GLN A 233 12.12 -0.01 -8.60
N MET A 234 11.59 -1.24 -8.44
CA MET A 234 12.24 -2.45 -8.97
C MET A 234 11.58 -3.00 -10.23
N CYS A 235 10.32 -2.65 -10.50
CA CYS A 235 9.57 -3.21 -11.64
C CYS A 235 9.18 -2.17 -12.68
N CYS A 236 9.50 -0.88 -12.48
CA CYS A 236 9.09 0.23 -13.33
C CYS A 236 7.57 0.29 -13.56
N ILE A 237 6.79 -0.06 -12.53
CA ILE A 237 5.33 -0.02 -12.57
C ILE A 237 4.88 1.30 -11.94
N TRP A 238 4.23 2.15 -12.74
CA TRP A 238 3.61 3.38 -12.25
C TRP A 238 2.49 3.06 -11.26
N SER A 239 2.53 3.71 -10.11
CA SER A 239 1.48 3.63 -9.10
C SER A 239 0.33 4.57 -9.45
N GLU A 240 -0.89 4.19 -9.07
CA GLU A 240 -2.02 5.10 -9.10
C GLU A 240 -1.89 6.14 -7.96
N PRO A 241 -2.49 7.33 -8.10
CA PRO A 241 -2.59 8.28 -7.01
C PRO A 241 -3.23 7.63 -5.77
N ASN A 242 -2.97 8.16 -4.58
CA ASN A 242 -3.68 7.70 -3.38
C ASN A 242 -5.21 7.89 -3.51
N LYS A 243 -5.95 7.11 -2.74
CA LYS A 243 -7.41 6.96 -2.86
C LYS A 243 -8.15 8.28 -2.71
N GLU A 244 -7.67 9.17 -1.86
CA GLU A 244 -8.24 10.50 -1.64
C GLU A 244 -8.20 11.32 -2.93
N ILE A 245 -7.04 11.35 -3.60
CA ILE A 245 -6.87 12.03 -4.89
C ILE A 245 -7.65 11.32 -6.00
N GLN A 246 -7.69 9.98 -6.02
CA GLN A 246 -8.52 9.23 -6.98
C GLN A 246 -10.00 9.63 -6.89
N ILE A 247 -10.55 9.80 -5.69
CA ILE A 247 -11.96 10.22 -5.51
C ILE A 247 -12.18 11.63 -6.07
N CYS A 248 -11.24 12.56 -5.86
CA CYS A 248 -11.29 13.90 -6.45
C CYS A 248 -11.26 13.84 -8.00
N GLU A 249 -10.45 12.96 -8.58
CA GLU A 249 -10.40 12.74 -10.02
C GLU A 249 -11.67 12.06 -10.55
N GLN A 250 -12.27 11.15 -9.80
CA GLN A 250 -13.56 10.53 -10.13
C GLN A 250 -14.67 11.59 -10.18
N LYS A 251 -14.70 12.56 -9.26
CA LYS A 251 -15.61 13.72 -9.35
C LYS A 251 -15.41 14.47 -10.67
N ASN A 252 -14.16 14.74 -11.06
CA ASN A 252 -13.86 15.44 -12.30
C ASN A 252 -14.30 14.63 -13.54
N LYS A 253 -14.11 13.30 -13.53
CA LYS A 253 -14.63 12.41 -14.57
C LYS A 253 -16.15 12.49 -14.70
N LEU A 254 -16.88 12.46 -13.59
CA LEU A 254 -18.33 12.66 -13.59
C LEU A 254 -18.70 14.03 -14.19
N PHE A 255 -18.03 15.10 -13.78
CA PHE A 255 -18.35 16.45 -14.25
C PHE A 255 -18.10 16.60 -15.75
N ASN A 256 -17.03 15.99 -16.28
CA ASN A 256 -16.76 15.95 -17.70
C ASN A 256 -17.81 15.15 -18.47
N ALA A 257 -18.29 14.03 -17.93
CA ALA A 257 -19.37 13.24 -18.53
C ALA A 257 -20.68 14.07 -18.61
N LEU A 258 -21.05 14.74 -17.52
CA LEU A 258 -22.22 15.61 -17.47
C LEU A 258 -22.09 16.83 -18.40
N LEU A 259 -20.89 17.42 -18.50
CA LEU A 259 -20.62 18.50 -19.45
C LEU A 259 -20.78 18.02 -20.89
N SER A 260 -20.24 16.85 -21.22
CA SER A 260 -20.36 16.27 -22.56
C SER A 260 -21.81 15.93 -22.93
N GLN A 261 -22.57 15.37 -22.00
CA GLN A 261 -23.95 14.94 -22.25
C GLN A 261 -24.96 16.09 -22.23
N TYR A 262 -24.81 17.05 -21.31
CA TYR A 262 -25.82 18.07 -21.05
C TYR A 262 -25.38 19.50 -21.37
N ASN A 263 -24.10 19.72 -21.70
CA ASN A 263 -23.50 21.04 -21.92
C ASN A 263 -23.63 21.98 -20.71
N ILE A 264 -23.46 21.42 -19.50
CA ILE A 264 -23.52 22.15 -18.23
C ILE A 264 -22.25 21.83 -17.42
N SER A 265 -21.48 22.86 -17.07
CA SER A 265 -20.25 22.69 -16.28
C SER A 265 -20.56 22.82 -14.79
N LEU A 266 -20.19 21.80 -14.00
CA LEU A 266 -20.33 21.81 -12.55
C LEU A 266 -19.06 22.23 -11.81
N PHE A 267 -17.96 22.48 -12.55
CA PHE A 267 -16.69 22.92 -11.98
C PHE A 267 -16.82 24.29 -11.30
N HIS A 268 -16.19 24.42 -10.13
CA HIS A 268 -16.21 25.63 -9.31
C HIS A 268 -14.95 25.68 -8.44
N LEU A 269 -14.34 26.86 -8.33
CA LEU A 269 -13.14 27.08 -7.50
C LEU A 269 -11.97 26.15 -7.87
N GLU A 270 -11.69 25.98 -9.16
CA GLU A 270 -10.70 24.99 -9.64
C GLU A 270 -9.29 25.30 -9.14
N ASP A 271 -8.90 26.58 -9.13
CA ASP A 271 -7.59 27.01 -8.62
C ASP A 271 -7.45 26.69 -7.12
N GLU A 272 -8.49 26.97 -6.33
CA GLU A 272 -8.51 26.66 -4.89
C GLU A 272 -8.52 25.15 -4.64
N ILE A 273 -9.24 24.36 -5.46
CA ILE A 273 -9.24 22.89 -5.38
C ILE A 273 -7.85 22.33 -5.64
N GLU A 274 -7.15 22.80 -6.67
CA GLU A 274 -5.80 22.34 -6.97
C GLU A 274 -4.82 22.74 -5.85
N GLN A 275 -4.98 23.90 -5.22
CA GLN A 275 -4.23 24.27 -4.02
C GLN A 275 -4.52 23.36 -2.81
N GLN A 276 -5.78 22.96 -2.60
CA GLN A 276 -6.12 21.99 -1.54
C GLN A 276 -5.49 20.61 -1.81
N LYS A 277 -5.49 20.16 -3.07
CA LYS A 277 -4.86 18.88 -3.46
C LYS A 277 -3.34 18.93 -3.36
N ALA A 278 -2.72 20.06 -3.72
CA ALA A 278 -1.27 20.22 -3.67
C ALA A 278 -0.73 20.22 -2.24
N SER A 279 -1.47 20.81 -1.31
CA SER A 279 -1.13 20.86 0.13
C SER A 279 -1.57 19.61 0.92
N PHE A 280 -2.30 18.69 0.29
CA PHE A 280 -2.75 17.46 0.93
C PHE A 280 -1.58 16.51 1.24
N VAL A 281 -1.57 16.04 2.49
CA VAL A 281 -0.66 15.00 2.96
C VAL A 281 -1.48 13.83 3.49
N LYS A 282 -1.32 12.66 2.86
CA LYS A 282 -1.99 11.43 3.29
C LYS A 282 -1.53 11.04 4.71
N PRO A 283 -2.45 10.70 5.62
CA PRO A 283 -2.07 10.26 6.96
C PRO A 283 -1.35 8.91 6.92
N VAL A 284 -0.18 8.85 7.57
CA VAL A 284 0.58 7.59 7.75
C VAL A 284 0.09 6.86 9.01
N VAL A 285 -0.19 7.61 10.08
CA VAL A 285 -0.75 7.12 11.34
C VAL A 285 -2.18 7.63 11.48
N PHE A 286 -3.11 6.74 11.78
CA PHE A 286 -4.54 7.08 11.86
C PHE A 286 -4.95 7.48 13.29
N THR A 287 -5.29 8.75 13.44
CA THR A 287 -5.83 9.38 14.65
C THR A 287 -6.85 10.43 14.22
N GLU A 288 -7.75 10.86 15.10
CA GLU A 288 -8.69 11.95 14.79
C GLU A 288 -7.97 13.17 14.18
N ARG A 289 -6.83 13.58 14.77
CA ARG A 289 -6.04 14.75 14.31
C ARG A 289 -5.40 14.57 12.93
N THR A 290 -5.00 13.36 12.59
CA THR A 290 -4.28 13.09 11.33
C THR A 290 -5.23 12.87 10.15
N ILE A 291 -6.46 12.41 10.40
CA ILE A 291 -7.47 12.24 9.34
C ILE A 291 -8.28 13.51 9.07
N GLU A 292 -8.42 14.41 10.06
CA GLU A 292 -9.18 15.65 9.93
C GLU A 292 -8.81 16.49 8.68
N PRO A 293 -7.52 16.74 8.36
CA PRO A 293 -7.15 17.44 7.13
C PRO A 293 -7.66 16.75 5.85
N SER A 294 -7.70 15.41 5.86
CA SER A 294 -8.18 14.62 4.72
C SER A 294 -9.69 14.76 4.54
N ILE A 295 -10.44 14.70 5.65
CA ILE A 295 -11.88 14.95 5.68
C ILE A 295 -12.18 16.37 5.18
N ASN A 296 -11.43 17.36 5.64
CA ASN A 296 -11.60 18.75 5.26
C ASN A 296 -11.32 18.98 3.77
N MET A 297 -10.25 18.39 3.24
CA MET A 297 -9.94 18.43 1.81
C MET A 297 -11.07 17.80 0.98
N LEU A 298 -11.49 16.57 1.31
CA LEU A 298 -12.55 15.88 0.57
C LEU A 298 -13.88 16.63 0.66
N HIS A 299 -14.24 17.16 1.82
CA HIS A 299 -15.48 17.94 1.98
C HIS A 299 -15.45 19.18 1.08
N LYS A 300 -14.37 19.97 1.12
CA LYS A 300 -14.21 21.13 0.24
C LYS A 300 -14.29 20.75 -1.23
N VAL A 301 -13.58 19.70 -1.68
CA VAL A 301 -13.52 19.35 -3.10
C VAL A 301 -14.83 18.72 -3.60
N LEU A 302 -15.46 17.84 -2.81
CA LEU A 302 -16.61 17.04 -3.25
C LEU A 302 -17.95 17.73 -3.01
N ILE A 303 -18.05 18.58 -1.98
CA ILE A 303 -19.31 19.21 -1.53
C ILE A 303 -19.31 20.71 -1.81
N GLU A 304 -18.25 21.44 -1.46
CA GLU A 304 -18.18 22.91 -1.64
C GLU A 304 -17.73 23.31 -3.05
N GLY A 305 -16.83 22.54 -3.66
CA GLY A 305 -16.24 22.72 -4.99
C GLY A 305 -17.17 22.40 -6.16
N VAL A 306 -18.46 22.65 -5.98
CA VAL A 306 -19.52 22.31 -6.94
C VAL A 306 -20.35 23.56 -7.24
N ASN A 307 -20.53 23.86 -8.52
CA ASN A 307 -21.35 24.98 -8.92
C ASN A 307 -22.84 24.67 -8.70
N ILE A 308 -23.39 25.06 -7.53
CA ILE A 308 -24.79 24.81 -7.16
C ILE A 308 -25.77 25.40 -8.16
N SER A 309 -25.45 26.57 -8.75
CA SER A 309 -26.33 27.22 -9.71
C SER A 309 -26.46 26.42 -11.01
N GLU A 310 -25.36 25.90 -11.52
CA GLU A 310 -25.34 25.01 -12.70
C GLU A 310 -25.90 23.63 -12.37
N PHE A 311 -25.63 23.11 -11.17
CA PHE A 311 -26.17 21.82 -10.74
C PHE A 311 -27.71 21.86 -10.66
N ARG A 312 -28.27 22.99 -10.22
CA ARG A 312 -29.72 23.22 -10.26
C ARG A 312 -30.28 23.21 -11.69
N LYS A 313 -29.58 23.83 -12.65
CA LYS A 313 -30.00 23.81 -14.07
C LYS A 313 -29.96 22.39 -14.63
N LEU A 314 -28.94 21.62 -14.27
CA LEU A 314 -28.81 20.21 -14.66
C LEU A 314 -29.98 19.38 -14.09
N TYR A 315 -30.29 19.54 -12.81
CA TYR A 315 -31.41 18.85 -12.16
C TYR A 315 -32.74 19.07 -12.90
N LEU A 316 -33.06 20.31 -13.25
CA LEU A 316 -34.28 20.66 -14.00
C LEU A 316 -34.29 20.10 -15.43
N LYS A 317 -33.12 19.79 -16.00
CA LYS A 317 -33.00 19.21 -17.33
C LYS A 317 -33.20 17.69 -17.35
N ILE A 318 -32.82 17.02 -16.26
CA ILE A 318 -32.87 15.55 -16.17
C ILE A 318 -34.18 15.07 -15.52
N VAL A 319 -34.71 15.83 -14.56
CA VAL A 319 -35.87 15.39 -13.77
C VAL A 319 -37.17 15.99 -14.30
N GLU A 320 -38.09 15.13 -14.75
CA GLU A 320 -39.40 15.54 -15.30
C GLU A 320 -40.31 16.20 -14.26
N HIS A 321 -40.26 15.73 -13.01
CA HIS A 321 -41.07 16.24 -11.90
C HIS A 321 -40.18 16.74 -10.75
N PRO A 322 -39.67 17.98 -10.85
CA PRO A 322 -38.83 18.57 -9.82
C PRO A 322 -39.52 18.64 -8.46
N ASN A 323 -38.78 18.36 -7.39
CA ASN A 323 -39.24 18.54 -6.02
C ASN A 323 -39.42 20.03 -5.72
N GLU A 324 -40.51 20.43 -5.08
CA GLU A 324 -40.81 21.84 -4.78
C GLU A 324 -39.71 22.55 -3.96
N LYS A 325 -38.96 21.80 -3.14
CA LYS A 325 -37.92 22.34 -2.25
C LYS A 325 -36.52 22.39 -2.87
N TYR A 326 -36.38 22.08 -4.16
CA TYR A 326 -35.06 22.03 -4.83
C TYR A 326 -34.27 23.35 -4.76
N LEU A 327 -34.95 24.48 -4.55
CA LEU A 327 -34.31 25.78 -4.37
C LEU A 327 -33.48 25.87 -3.07
N GLU A 328 -33.86 25.12 -2.04
CA GLU A 328 -33.19 25.07 -0.74
C GLU A 328 -32.03 24.06 -0.69
N TRP A 329 -31.93 23.20 -1.72
CA TRP A 329 -30.97 22.11 -1.74
C TRP A 329 -29.52 22.58 -1.88
N LYS A 330 -28.63 21.80 -1.28
CA LYS A 330 -27.17 21.90 -1.41
C LYS A 330 -26.66 20.72 -2.26
N SER A 331 -25.35 20.69 -2.52
CA SER A 331 -24.70 19.74 -3.44
C SER A 331 -25.06 18.28 -3.16
N ILE A 332 -25.04 17.82 -1.91
CA ILE A 332 -25.34 16.42 -1.57
C ILE A 332 -26.74 15.99 -2.06
N LYS A 333 -27.75 16.86 -1.89
CA LYS A 333 -29.13 16.58 -2.35
C LYS A 333 -29.22 16.53 -3.88
N PHE A 334 -28.41 17.31 -4.58
CA PHE A 334 -28.34 17.23 -6.04
C PHE A 334 -27.64 15.95 -6.51
N TYR A 335 -26.58 15.50 -5.84
CA TYR A 335 -25.99 14.18 -6.11
C TYR A 335 -26.98 13.04 -5.85
N GLU A 336 -27.74 13.11 -4.76
CA GLU A 336 -28.82 12.15 -4.47
C GLU A 336 -29.85 12.11 -5.60
N ALA A 337 -30.26 13.29 -6.08
CA ALA A 337 -31.21 13.41 -7.18
C ALA A 337 -30.66 12.84 -8.49
N LEU A 338 -29.38 13.06 -8.82
CA LEU A 338 -28.74 12.42 -9.98
C LEU A 338 -28.72 10.91 -9.84
N LEU A 339 -28.37 10.41 -8.66
CA LEU A 339 -28.29 8.98 -8.39
C LEU A 339 -29.67 8.31 -8.53
N ALA A 340 -30.72 8.98 -8.09
CA ALA A 340 -32.10 8.50 -8.22
C ALA A 340 -32.58 8.37 -9.68
N GLN A 341 -31.90 8.98 -10.65
CA GLN A 341 -32.23 8.80 -12.08
C GLN A 341 -31.65 7.50 -12.66
N ILE A 342 -30.61 6.95 -12.01
CA ILE A 342 -29.87 5.78 -12.52
C ILE A 342 -30.08 4.54 -11.64
N VAL A 343 -30.51 4.71 -10.39
CA VAL A 343 -30.79 3.60 -9.45
C VAL A 343 -32.29 3.47 -9.22
N VAL A 344 -32.83 2.26 -9.45
CA VAL A 344 -34.27 1.99 -9.40
C VAL A 344 -34.83 1.95 -7.98
N LYS A 345 -34.09 1.41 -7.02
CA LYS A 345 -34.58 1.24 -5.64
C LYS A 345 -34.15 2.39 -4.76
N GLU A 346 -35.11 3.01 -4.08
CA GLU A 346 -34.86 4.15 -3.19
C GLU A 346 -33.90 3.80 -2.03
N ASP A 347 -34.01 2.60 -1.45
CA ASP A 347 -33.11 2.16 -0.38
C ASP A 347 -31.66 2.04 -0.87
N ASP A 348 -31.44 1.64 -2.12
CA ASP A 348 -30.11 1.57 -2.72
C ASP A 348 -29.54 2.99 -2.94
N VAL A 349 -30.37 3.94 -3.38
CA VAL A 349 -29.98 5.36 -3.49
C VAL A 349 -29.49 5.88 -2.13
N ARG A 350 -30.25 5.63 -1.05
CA ARG A 350 -29.92 6.10 0.31
C ARG A 350 -28.60 5.51 0.81
N GLU A 351 -28.35 4.22 0.59
CA GLU A 351 -27.10 3.56 1.00
C GLU A 351 -25.89 4.03 0.18
N ILE A 352 -26.07 4.27 -1.12
CA ILE A 352 -24.98 4.70 -2.02
C ILE A 352 -24.62 6.18 -1.77
N ILE A 353 -25.60 7.07 -1.51
CA ILE A 353 -25.34 8.50 -1.25
C ILE A 353 -24.85 8.80 0.17
N ALA A 354 -25.14 7.91 1.13
CA ALA A 354 -24.78 8.08 2.55
C ALA A 354 -23.33 8.57 2.81
N PRO A 355 -22.29 8.15 2.07
CA PRO A 355 -20.92 8.59 2.31
C PRO A 355 -20.70 10.11 2.23
N LEU A 356 -21.44 10.83 1.38
CA LEU A 356 -21.35 12.30 1.34
C LEU A 356 -21.99 12.95 2.57
N TYR A 357 -23.10 12.40 3.05
CA TYR A 357 -23.70 12.83 4.32
C TYR A 357 -22.76 12.56 5.50
N LEU A 358 -22.13 11.37 5.52
CA LEU A 358 -21.15 11.01 6.53
C LEU A 358 -19.91 11.90 6.48
N LEU A 359 -19.42 12.26 5.29
CA LEU A 359 -18.32 13.21 5.12
C LEU A 359 -18.68 14.57 5.74
N ASN A 360 -19.91 15.04 5.53
CA ASN A 360 -20.41 16.27 6.15
C ASN A 360 -20.60 16.15 7.67
N ASP A 361 -20.99 14.98 8.17
CA ASP A 361 -21.06 14.69 9.61
C ASP A 361 -19.67 14.69 10.26
N PHE A 362 -18.66 14.09 9.61
CA PHE A 362 -17.27 14.15 10.07
C PHE A 362 -16.75 15.59 10.12
N ARG A 363 -16.99 16.39 9.07
CA ARG A 363 -16.66 17.83 9.03
C ARG A 363 -17.31 18.61 10.18
N GLN A 364 -18.57 18.28 10.49
CA GLN A 364 -19.25 18.88 11.64
C GLN A 364 -18.63 18.46 12.98
N TYR A 365 -18.33 17.18 13.11
CA TYR A 365 -17.75 16.61 14.32
C TYR A 365 -16.39 17.22 14.69
N TYR A 366 -15.52 17.42 13.69
CA TYR A 366 -14.17 17.94 13.89
C TYR A 366 -14.14 19.45 14.11
N ASP A 367 -14.81 20.23 13.26
CA ASP A 367 -14.58 21.68 13.24
C ASP A 367 -15.63 22.52 13.96
N HIS A 368 -16.79 21.95 14.28
CA HIS A 368 -17.84 22.72 14.95
C HIS A 368 -17.80 22.53 16.48
N LEU A 369 -17.98 23.64 17.19
CA LEU A 369 -18.23 23.60 18.63
C LEU A 369 -19.66 23.10 18.85
N LEU A 370 -19.78 21.81 19.16
CA LEU A 370 -21.06 21.13 19.37
C LEU A 370 -21.24 20.72 20.83
N PRO A 371 -22.49 20.74 21.35
CA PRO A 371 -22.81 20.12 22.62
C PRO A 371 -22.46 18.62 22.62
N SER A 372 -22.03 18.09 23.77
CA SER A 372 -21.60 16.68 23.90
C SER A 372 -22.64 15.67 23.43
N ALA A 373 -23.93 15.96 23.68
CA ALA A 373 -25.04 15.12 23.20
C ALA A 373 -25.07 15.04 21.67
N LYS A 374 -24.88 16.17 20.98
CA LYS A 374 -24.86 16.21 19.50
C LYS A 374 -23.62 15.52 18.94
N LYS A 375 -22.47 15.67 19.59
CA LYS A 375 -21.25 14.92 19.21
C LYS A 375 -21.46 13.41 19.32
N ASN A 376 -22.10 12.94 20.39
CA ASN A 376 -22.39 11.51 20.57
C ASN A 376 -23.38 11.00 19.52
N GLU A 377 -24.44 11.76 19.22
CA GLU A 377 -25.40 11.43 18.16
C GLU A 377 -24.70 11.27 16.79
N ILE A 378 -23.80 12.20 16.44
CA ILE A 378 -23.03 12.12 15.20
C ILE A 378 -22.12 10.88 15.20
N LYS A 379 -21.42 10.60 16.31
CA LYS A 379 -20.59 9.38 16.43
C LYS A 379 -21.43 8.12 16.23
N GLU A 380 -22.58 8.01 16.88
CA GLU A 380 -23.48 6.87 16.77
C GLU A 380 -23.98 6.70 15.32
N ASN A 381 -24.33 7.82 14.65
CA ASN A 381 -24.73 7.80 13.25
C ASN A 381 -23.63 7.27 12.34
N ILE A 382 -22.39 7.73 12.54
CA ILE A 382 -21.22 7.30 11.78
C ILE A 382 -20.94 5.81 11.98
N ILE A 383 -20.90 5.34 13.23
CA ILE A 383 -20.69 3.93 13.58
C ILE A 383 -21.76 3.05 12.90
N LYS A 384 -23.04 3.42 13.05
CA LYS A 384 -24.16 2.66 12.53
C LYS A 384 -24.14 2.60 11.00
N SER A 385 -23.91 3.74 10.36
CA SER A 385 -23.94 3.85 8.90
C SER A 385 -22.75 3.13 8.26
N LEU A 386 -21.54 3.26 8.83
CA LEU A 386 -20.35 2.56 8.34
C LEU A 386 -20.28 1.09 8.78
N ARG A 387 -21.16 0.64 9.68
CA ARG A 387 -21.23 -0.73 10.21
C ARG A 387 -19.92 -1.14 10.89
N ILE A 388 -19.36 -0.23 11.69
CA ILE A 388 -18.10 -0.43 12.43
C ILE A 388 -18.41 -0.65 13.92
N ALA A 389 -17.55 -1.38 14.64
CA ALA A 389 -17.78 -1.72 16.04
C ALA A 389 -17.53 -0.56 17.01
N SER A 390 -16.62 0.35 16.69
CA SER A 390 -16.21 1.43 17.58
C SER A 390 -15.75 2.66 16.80
N PHE A 391 -16.07 3.85 17.33
CA PHE A 391 -15.54 5.11 16.81
C PHE A 391 -14.01 5.23 17.01
N ASN A 392 -13.43 4.43 17.91
CA ASN A 392 -11.99 4.49 18.18
C ASN A 392 -11.15 3.73 17.14
N ASP A 393 -11.79 2.96 16.24
CA ASP A 393 -11.11 2.29 15.13
C ASP A 393 -10.97 3.25 13.93
N ILE A 394 -10.15 4.29 14.14
CA ILE A 394 -10.02 5.44 13.23
C ILE A 394 -9.57 5.02 11.83
N GLU A 395 -8.63 4.08 11.72
CA GLU A 395 -8.15 3.55 10.44
C GLU A 395 -9.30 2.89 9.67
N LYS A 396 -10.07 2.01 10.31
CA LYS A 396 -11.19 1.33 9.66
C LYS A 396 -12.29 2.30 9.27
N LEU A 397 -12.61 3.29 10.12
CA LEU A 397 -13.58 4.35 9.81
C LEU A 397 -13.18 5.10 8.55
N TYR A 398 -11.93 5.57 8.52
CA TYR A 398 -11.38 6.34 7.42
C TYR A 398 -11.37 5.54 6.11
N VAL A 399 -10.79 4.34 6.13
CA VAL A 399 -10.71 3.47 4.94
C VAL A 399 -12.11 3.10 4.43
N THR A 400 -13.06 2.81 5.32
CA THR A 400 -14.44 2.48 4.92
C THR A 400 -15.14 3.68 4.29
N LEU A 401 -14.97 4.88 4.83
CA LEU A 401 -15.52 6.11 4.24
C LEU A 401 -14.98 6.34 2.84
N LEU A 402 -13.65 6.27 2.64
CA LEU A 402 -13.03 6.43 1.32
C LEU A 402 -13.51 5.37 0.32
N ASN A 403 -13.61 4.11 0.74
CA ASN A 403 -14.12 3.03 -0.12
C ASN A 403 -15.53 3.32 -0.62
N ARG A 404 -16.42 3.78 0.28
CA ARG A 404 -17.80 4.08 -0.10
C ARG A 404 -17.92 5.37 -0.92
N LEU A 405 -17.11 6.41 -0.65
CA LEU A 405 -17.05 7.61 -1.48
C LEU A 405 -16.60 7.28 -2.91
N GLY A 406 -15.55 6.46 -3.07
CA GLY A 406 -15.10 6.02 -4.40
C GLY A 406 -16.19 5.24 -5.13
N SER A 407 -16.84 4.30 -4.44
CA SER A 407 -17.96 3.52 -5.02
C SER A 407 -19.11 4.43 -5.48
N LEU A 408 -19.49 5.44 -4.69
CA LEU A 408 -20.53 6.40 -5.06
C LEU A 408 -20.21 7.12 -6.38
N PHE A 409 -18.98 7.65 -6.52
CA PHE A 409 -18.62 8.35 -7.76
C PHE A 409 -18.49 7.39 -8.94
N GLU A 410 -18.05 6.14 -8.74
CA GLU A 410 -18.08 5.12 -9.79
C GLU A 410 -19.51 4.84 -10.30
N TYR A 411 -20.49 4.70 -9.40
CA TYR A 411 -21.91 4.57 -9.81
C TYR A 411 -22.39 5.74 -10.65
N LEU A 412 -22.09 6.97 -10.22
CA LEU A 412 -22.46 8.18 -10.96
C LEU A 412 -21.75 8.24 -12.32
N ILE A 413 -20.46 7.94 -12.39
CA ILE A 413 -19.72 7.91 -13.67
C ILE A 413 -20.35 6.90 -14.62
N LEU A 414 -20.61 5.67 -14.16
CA LEU A 414 -21.21 4.62 -15.00
C LEU A 414 -22.60 5.00 -15.50
N GLY A 415 -23.41 5.70 -14.71
CA GLY A 415 -24.76 6.11 -15.10
C GLY A 415 -24.82 7.29 -16.08
N TYR A 416 -23.75 8.08 -16.18
CA TYR A 416 -23.71 9.31 -17.00
C TYR A 416 -22.61 9.30 -18.08
N THR A 417 -21.85 8.22 -18.19
CA THR A 417 -20.93 8.00 -19.32
C THR A 417 -21.70 7.30 -20.45
N PRO A 418 -21.59 7.77 -21.72
CA PRO A 418 -22.29 7.19 -22.87
C PRO A 418 -22.00 5.71 -23.15
#